data_AF-A0A3C2E9X0-F1
#
_entry.id   AF-A0A3C2E9X0-F1
#
_cell.length_a   1.000
_cell.length_b   1.000
_cell.length_c   1.000
_cell.angle_alpha   90.00
_cell.angle_beta   90.00
_cell.angle_gamma   90.00
#
_symmetry.space_group_name_H-M   'P 1'
#
loop_
_entity.id
_entity.type
_entity.pdbx_description
1 polymer ?
#
loop_
_entity_poly.entity_id
_entity_poly.type
_entity_poly.pdbx_seq_one_letter_code
_entity_poly.pdbx_strand_id
1 'polypeptide(L)' 'RDLPLYDCGRLGVIAAAEVISHFGARPETSLEALTESKNARLK' A
#
# COMPACT_ATOMS: atom_id res chain seq x y z
N ARG A 1 8.80 -2.38 -12.42
CA ARG A 1 7.64 -1.47 -12.34
C ARG A 1 8.22 -0.06 -12.39
N ASP A 2 8.13 0.60 -13.55
CA ASP A 2 8.64 1.95 -13.82
C ASP A 2 7.58 2.99 -13.41
N LEU A 3 7.27 3.02 -12.11
CA LEU A 3 6.21 3.87 -11.58
C LEU A 3 6.77 5.27 -11.27
N PRO A 4 5.97 6.34 -11.46
CA PRO A 4 6.32 7.66 -10.96
C PRO A 4 6.68 7.64 -9.46
N LEU A 5 7.66 8.45 -9.05
CA LEU A 5 8.08 8.55 -7.64
C LEU A 5 6.92 8.85 -6.69
N TYR A 6 5.95 9.63 -7.17
CA TYR A 6 4.73 9.93 -6.43
C TYR A 6 3.93 8.66 -6.08
N ASP A 7 3.74 7.76 -7.04
CA ASP A 7 2.98 6.53 -6.83
C ASP A 7 3.75 5.55 -5.94
N CYS A 8 5.07 5.47 -6.11
CA CYS A 8 5.94 4.69 -5.21
C CYS A 8 5.78 5.12 -3.75
N GLY A 9 5.78 6.43 -3.49
CA GLY A 9 5.58 6.97 -2.15
C GLY A 9 4.21 6.63 -1.58
N ARG A 10 3.14 6.76 -2.38
CA ARG A 10 1.78 6.45 -1.91
C ARG A 10 1.61 4.98 -1.57
N LEU A 11 2.11 4.07 -2.41
CA LEU A 11 2.03 2.63 -2.16
C LEU A 11 2.78 2.25 -0.88
N GLY A 12 3.97 2.82 -0.66
CA GLY A 12 4.77 2.57 0.54
C GLY A 12 4.08 3.03 1.83
N VAL A 13 3.51 4.23 1.83
CA VAL A 13 2.79 4.76 3.00
C VAL A 13 1.53 3.94 3.29
N ILE A 14 0.82 3.50 2.26
CA ILE A 14 -0.36 2.65 2.41
C ILE A 14 0.01 1.30 3.04
N ALA A 15 1.07 0.65 2.57
CA ALA A 15 1.54 -0.61 3.15
C ALA A 15 2.03 -0.42 4.59
N ALA A 16 2.78 0.66 4.86
CA ALA A 16 3.24 0.98 6.22
C ALA A 16 2.05 1.21 7.17
N ALA A 17 1.03 1.94 6.73
CA ALA A 17 -0.15 2.23 7.54
C ALA A 17 -0.93 0.95 7.90
N GLU A 18 -0.99 -0.03 7.01
CA GLU A 18 -1.63 -1.32 7.29
C GLU A 18 -0.83 -2.11 8.33
N VAL A 19 0.48 -2.27 8.13
CA VAL A 19 1.36 -3.04 9.04
C VAL A 19 1.39 -2.48 10.47
N ILE A 20 1.35 -1.15 10.65
CA ILE A 20 1.34 -0.55 11.99
C ILE A 20 -0.02 -0.63 12.69
N SER A 21 -1.09 -0.93 11.96
CA SER A 21 -2.46 -0.94 12.49
C SER A 21 -2.86 -2.26 13.14
N HIS A 22 -2.05 -3.31 12.98
CA HIS A 22 -2.27 -4.62 13.58
C HIS A 22 -1.00 -5.14 14.26
N PHE A 23 -1.13 -6.19 15.07
CA PHE A 23 0.03 -6.81 15.70
C PHE A 23 0.59 -7.91 14.80
N GLY A 24 1.77 -7.69 14.23
CA GLY A 24 2.46 -8.68 13.40
C GLY A 24 3.31 -8.04 12.33
N ALA A 25 4.35 -8.75 11.88
CA ALA A 25 5.29 -8.22 10.89
C ALA A 25 4.76 -8.29 9.45
N ARG A 26 3.67 -9.03 9.21
CA ARG A 26 3.10 -9.25 7.88
C ARG A 26 1.69 -8.68 7.82
N PRO A 27 1.33 -8.00 6.71
CA PRO A 27 -0.03 -7.58 6.43
C PRO A 27 -1.08 -8.67 6.69
N GLU A 28 -2.15 -8.30 7.39
CA GLU A 28 -3.35 -9.13 7.56
C GLU A 28 -4.32 -8.97 6.38
N THR A 29 -4.25 -7.84 5.66
CA THR A 29 -5.09 -7.55 4.50
C THR A 29 -4.29 -7.57 3.19
N SER A 30 -4.97 -7.90 2.08
CA SER A 30 -4.39 -7.79 0.73
C SER A 30 -4.04 -6.33 0.41
N LEU A 31 -2.72 -6.05 0.30
CA LEU A 31 -2.22 -4.72 -0.06
C LEU A 31 -2.74 -4.25 -1.42
N GLU A 32 -2.95 -5.17 -2.37
CA GLU A 32 -3.42 -4.83 -3.72
C GLU A 32 -4.85 -4.26 -3.66
N ALA A 33 -5.76 -4.95 -2.97
CA ALA A 33 -7.13 -4.49 -2.74
C ALA A 33 -7.18 -3.16 -1.96
N LEU A 34 -6.28 -2.99 -0.99
CA LEU A 34 -6.21 -1.78 -0.17
C LEU A 34 -5.71 -0.58 -1.00
N THR A 35 -4.73 -0.77 -1.88
CA THR A 35 -4.25 0.28 -2.80
C THR A 35 -5.31 0.67 -3.83
N GLU A 36 -6.08 -0.30 -4.34
CA GLU A 36 -7.20 -0.03 -5.25
C GLU A 36 -8.32 0.77 -4.54
N SER A 37 -8.68 0.36 -3.32
CA SER A 37 -9.66 1.08 -2.47
C SER A 37 -9.23 2.52 -2.15
N LYS A 38 -7.93 2.75 -1.93
CA LYS A 38 -7.39 4.09 -1.61
C LYS A 38 -7.06 4.93 -2.85
N ASN A 39 -7.52 4.52 -4.04
CA ASN A 39 -7.25 5.19 -5.32
C ASN A 39 -5.75 5.37 -5.61
N ALA A 40 -4.88 4.52 -5.05
CA ALA A 40 -3.50 4.37 -5.46
C ALA A 40 -3.45 3.37 -6.62
N ARG A 41 -4.14 3.73 -7.71
CA ARG A 41 -4.38 2.82 -8.84
C ARG A 41 -3.07 2.63 -9.60
N LEU A 42 -2.63 1.38 -9.70
CA LEU A 42 -1.60 0.97 -10.64
C LEU A 42 -2.17 1.10 -12.04
N LYS A 43 -1.78 2.15 -12.76
CA LYS A 43 -1.92 2.20 -14.22
C LYS A 43 -0.82 1.38 -14.86
#